data_AF-A0A9D2P4P2-F1
#
_entry.id   AF-A0A9D2P4P2-F1
#
_cell.length_a   1.000
_cell.length_b   1.000
_cell.length_c   1.000
_cell.angle_alpha   90.00
_cell.angle_beta   90.00
_cell.angle_gamma   90.00
#
_symmetry.space_group_name_H-M   'P 1'
#
loop_
_entity.id
_entity.type
_entity.pdbx_description
1 polymer ?
#
loop_
_entity_poly.entity_id
_entity_poly.type
_entity_poly.pdbx_seq_one_letter_code
_entity_poly.pdbx_strand_id
1 'polypeptide(L)'
;FTDLHFPEKVEQDDPLYEKAYFKVADVDDYEAVKEAIKKTDIDWRRYDLIDNNGNLDTMASNFNDLEKISNTLLIVVTAASFAILFLIFIFWIRSRTNEIGILMSLGIAKGKILLQILSEAFLIGIAAVALSFLFAPAVSNAAADYLAGRQEQQAELQKEMDAGKVATDYQAPELTVKNVETEITPFMLTADAAGVSALIIASTCAAGILIFRKNPKDILSEMS
;
A
#
# COMPACT_ATOMS: atom_id res chain seq x y z
N PHE A 1 -19.32 -32.57 32.39
CA PHE A 1 -20.77 -32.76 32.52
C PHE A 1 -21.37 -31.38 32.74
N THR A 2 -21.67 -30.68 31.65
CA THR A 2 -22.34 -29.38 31.66
C THR A 2 -23.81 -29.64 31.88
N ASP A 3 -24.34 -29.16 33.01
CA ASP A 3 -25.77 -29.24 33.32
C ASP A 3 -26.50 -28.25 32.40
N LEU A 4 -27.25 -28.76 31.43
CA LEU A 4 -28.08 -27.99 30.52
C LEU A 4 -29.42 -27.73 31.20
N HIS A 5 -29.43 -26.82 32.17
CA HIS A 5 -30.67 -26.27 32.70
C HIS A 5 -31.29 -25.36 31.62
N PHE A 6 -32.49 -25.71 31.15
CA PHE A 6 -33.26 -24.86 30.26
C PHE A 6 -33.67 -23.57 31.00
N PRO A 7 -33.69 -22.41 30.34
CA PRO A 7 -33.98 -21.15 31.01
C PRO A 7 -35.39 -21.14 31.59
N GLU A 8 -35.47 -20.78 32.86
CA GLU A 8 -36.71 -20.56 33.62
C GLU A 8 -37.49 -19.38 33.04
N LYS A 9 -38.82 -19.41 33.14
CA LYS A 9 -39.69 -18.35 32.60
C LYS A 9 -39.42 -17.02 33.30
N VAL A 10 -39.30 -15.97 32.49
CA VAL A 10 -38.97 -14.60 32.90
C VAL A 10 -40.07 -14.00 33.79
N GLU A 11 -39.72 -13.58 35.01
CA GLU A 11 -40.55 -12.71 35.85
C GLU A 11 -40.35 -11.23 35.46
N GLN A 12 -41.41 -10.43 35.65
CA GLN A 12 -41.63 -9.13 35.03
C GLN A 12 -40.65 -7.99 35.44
N ASP A 13 -39.70 -8.27 36.34
CA ASP A 13 -38.79 -7.26 36.94
C ASP A 13 -37.29 -7.62 36.86
N ASP A 14 -36.91 -8.71 36.16
CA ASP A 14 -35.50 -9.12 35.96
C ASP A 14 -35.19 -9.24 34.45
N PRO A 15 -34.44 -8.28 33.84
CA PRO A 15 -34.09 -8.37 32.42
C PRO A 15 -33.01 -9.45 32.23
N LEU A 16 -33.44 -10.70 32.08
CA LEU A 16 -32.56 -11.83 31.86
C LEU A 16 -32.12 -11.89 30.39
N TYR A 17 -30.91 -11.41 30.09
CA TYR A 17 -30.30 -11.55 28.77
C TYR A 17 -29.73 -12.95 28.59
N GLU A 18 -30.05 -13.63 27.47
CA GLU A 18 -29.54 -14.98 27.18
C GLU A 18 -28.05 -14.98 26.83
N LYS A 19 -27.60 -13.96 26.07
CA LYS A 19 -26.21 -13.84 25.57
C LYS A 19 -25.83 -12.37 25.42
N ALA A 20 -24.57 -12.05 25.72
CA ALA A 20 -23.94 -10.77 25.40
C ALA A 20 -22.68 -11.04 24.55
N TYR A 21 -22.55 -10.32 23.44
CA TYR A 21 -21.39 -10.44 22.55
C TYR A 21 -20.45 -9.26 22.76
N PHE A 22 -19.22 -9.56 23.17
CA PHE A 22 -18.14 -8.59 23.24
C PHE A 22 -17.22 -8.78 22.04
N LYS A 23 -17.12 -7.76 21.19
CA LYS A 23 -16.24 -7.76 20.02
C LYS A 23 -14.99 -6.94 20.34
N VAL A 24 -13.83 -7.54 20.12
CA VAL A 24 -12.55 -6.85 20.25
C VAL A 24 -12.12 -6.38 18.86
N ALA A 25 -11.73 -5.12 18.74
CA ALA A 25 -11.32 -4.53 17.46
C ALA A 25 -9.92 -5.00 17.03
N ASP A 26 -9.04 -5.21 18.00
CA ASP A 26 -7.66 -5.68 17.80
C ASP A 26 -7.46 -7.00 18.54
N VAL A 27 -6.81 -7.97 17.90
CA VAL A 27 -6.55 -9.29 18.50
C VAL A 27 -5.48 -9.17 19.60
N ASP A 28 -4.56 -8.21 19.49
CA ASP A 28 -3.50 -8.00 20.48
C ASP A 28 -4.08 -7.54 21.85
N ASP A 29 -5.23 -6.87 21.84
CA ASP A 29 -5.93 -6.39 23.05
C ASP A 29 -6.87 -7.44 23.67
N TYR A 30 -6.97 -8.63 23.08
CA TYR A 30 -7.95 -9.64 23.47
C TYR A 30 -7.87 -10.02 24.96
N GLU A 31 -6.67 -10.31 25.46
CA GLU A 31 -6.46 -10.68 26.85
C GLU A 31 -6.73 -9.51 27.81
N ALA A 32 -6.38 -8.29 27.42
CA ALA A 32 -6.66 -7.09 28.22
C ALA A 32 -8.17 -6.83 28.34
N VAL A 33 -8.91 -6.97 27.24
CA VAL A 33 -10.37 -6.82 27.22
C VAL A 33 -11.06 -7.94 28.00
N LYS A 34 -10.59 -9.17 27.88
CA LYS A 34 -11.07 -10.32 28.66
C LYS A 34 -10.89 -10.11 30.16
N GLU A 35 -9.75 -9.57 30.60
CA GLU A 35 -9.54 -9.20 31.99
C GLU A 35 -10.44 -8.05 32.45
N ALA A 36 -10.67 -7.04 31.60
CA ALA A 36 -11.55 -5.93 31.89
C ALA A 36 -13.01 -6.39 32.05
N ILE A 37 -13.48 -7.30 31.19
CA ILE A 37 -14.81 -7.89 31.26
C ILE A 37 -14.98 -8.63 32.58
N LYS A 38 -14.02 -9.48 32.97
CA LYS A 38 -14.06 -10.21 34.27
C LYS A 38 -14.14 -9.31 35.50
N LYS A 39 -13.64 -8.06 35.41
CA LYS A 39 -13.68 -7.06 36.49
C LYS A 39 -14.97 -6.24 36.53
N THR A 40 -15.86 -6.43 35.55
CA THR A 40 -17.14 -5.71 35.47
C THR A 40 -18.16 -6.31 36.45
N ASP A 41 -19.13 -5.50 36.87
CA ASP A 41 -20.22 -5.87 37.79
C ASP A 41 -21.27 -6.75 37.08
N ILE A 42 -20.85 -7.94 36.64
CA ILE A 42 -21.69 -8.99 36.05
C ILE A 42 -21.84 -10.10 37.09
N ASP A 43 -23.05 -10.63 37.24
CA ASP A 43 -23.29 -11.76 38.15
C ASP A 43 -22.74 -13.07 37.57
N TRP A 44 -21.44 -13.30 37.78
CA TRP A 44 -20.69 -14.49 37.34
C TRP A 44 -21.18 -15.81 37.97
N ARG A 45 -22.15 -15.78 38.89
CA ARG A 45 -22.82 -17.01 39.38
C ARG A 45 -23.92 -17.47 38.44
N ARG A 46 -24.50 -16.55 37.66
CA ARG A 46 -25.59 -16.81 36.69
C ARG A 46 -25.07 -16.92 35.25
N TYR A 47 -23.91 -16.33 34.96
CA TYR A 47 -23.35 -16.25 33.61
C TYR A 47 -21.94 -16.81 33.52
N ASP A 48 -21.64 -17.52 32.43
CA ASP A 48 -20.31 -18.02 32.12
C ASP A 48 -19.69 -17.23 30.96
N LEU A 49 -18.38 -16.97 31.05
CA LEU A 49 -17.63 -16.28 29.99
C LEU A 49 -17.07 -17.32 29.03
N ILE A 50 -17.76 -17.52 27.91
CA ILE A 50 -17.31 -18.43 26.85
C ILE A 50 -16.26 -17.72 25.99
N ASP A 51 -15.01 -18.17 26.13
CA ASP A 51 -13.88 -17.74 25.32
C ASP A 51 -13.92 -18.44 23.95
N ASN A 52 -14.01 -17.65 22.87
CA ASN A 52 -13.99 -18.12 21.48
C ASN A 52 -12.62 -17.91 20.81
N ASN A 53 -11.52 -17.93 21.57
CA ASN A 53 -10.13 -17.77 21.10
C ASN A 53 -9.56 -19.04 20.43
N GLY A 54 -10.40 -19.99 20.00
CA GLY A 54 -9.94 -21.31 19.54
C GLY A 54 -8.94 -21.28 18.35
N ASN A 55 -8.82 -20.16 17.65
CA ASN A 55 -7.79 -19.98 16.62
C ASN A 55 -7.50 -18.51 16.25
N LEU A 56 -7.93 -17.53 17.05
CA LEU A 56 -7.82 -16.10 16.69
C LEU A 56 -6.36 -15.64 16.68
N ASP A 57 -5.55 -16.05 17.67
CA ASP A 57 -4.12 -15.76 17.70
C ASP A 57 -3.37 -16.33 16.49
N THR A 58 -3.66 -17.58 16.10
CA THR A 58 -3.06 -18.22 14.91
C THR A 58 -3.51 -17.52 13.63
N MET A 59 -4.78 -17.15 13.52
CA MET A 59 -5.29 -16.42 12.36
C MET A 59 -4.68 -15.02 12.27
N ALA A 60 -4.61 -14.28 13.38
CA ALA A 60 -4.01 -12.95 13.45
C ALA A 60 -2.51 -12.99 13.12
N SER A 61 -1.77 -13.97 13.66
CA SER A 61 -0.37 -14.18 13.31
C SER A 61 -0.19 -14.44 11.82
N ASN A 62 -1.03 -15.29 11.21
CA ASN A 62 -0.97 -15.57 9.77
C ASN A 62 -1.29 -14.31 8.94
N PHE A 63 -2.25 -13.49 9.35
CA PHE A 63 -2.57 -12.23 8.67
C PHE A 63 -1.42 -11.21 8.79
N ASN A 64 -0.82 -11.07 9.97
CA ASN A 64 0.33 -10.21 10.19
C ASN A 64 1.55 -10.66 9.35
N ASP A 65 1.78 -11.97 9.25
CA ASP A 65 2.85 -12.51 8.42
C ASP A 65 2.59 -12.29 6.92
N LEU A 66 1.32 -12.44 6.47
CA LEU A 66 0.93 -12.10 5.11
C LEU A 66 1.11 -10.61 4.80
N GLU A 67 0.77 -9.73 5.74
CA GLU A 67 0.98 -8.28 5.62
C GLU A 67 2.47 -7.96 5.48
N LYS A 68 3.32 -8.54 6.33
CA LYS A 68 4.78 -8.36 6.27
C LYS A 68 5.36 -8.85 4.94
N ILE A 69 4.92 -10.01 4.45
CA ILE A 69 5.36 -10.55 3.15
C ILE A 69 4.93 -9.61 2.02
N SER A 70 3.67 -9.15 2.03
CA SER A 70 3.13 -8.23 1.03
C SER A 70 3.90 -6.90 1.01
N ASN A 71 4.13 -6.31 2.19
CA ASN A 71 4.87 -5.06 2.31
C ASN A 71 6.33 -5.19 1.86
N THR A 72 6.99 -6.30 2.22
CA THR A 72 8.37 -6.58 1.78
C THR A 72 8.44 -6.71 0.25
N LEU A 73 7.49 -7.43 -0.36
CA LEU A 73 7.40 -7.56 -1.81
C LEU A 73 7.20 -6.19 -2.49
N LEU A 74 6.32 -5.37 -1.92
CA LEU A 74 6.04 -4.02 -2.43
C LEU A 74 7.31 -3.16 -2.42
N ILE A 75 8.03 -3.12 -1.31
CA ILE A 75 9.30 -2.38 -1.20
C ILE A 75 10.32 -2.86 -2.24
N VAL A 76 10.47 -4.18 -2.42
CA VAL A 76 11.41 -4.76 -3.39
C VAL A 76 11.05 -4.36 -4.83
N VAL A 77 9.78 -4.49 -5.21
CA VAL A 77 9.31 -4.14 -6.56
C VAL A 77 9.47 -2.64 -6.81
N THR A 78 9.05 -1.80 -5.87
CA THR A 78 9.21 -0.33 -5.99
C THR A 78 10.68 0.06 -6.11
N ALA A 79 11.57 -0.54 -5.31
CA ALA A 79 13.01 -0.27 -5.39
C ALA A 79 13.61 -0.71 -6.74
N ALA A 80 13.19 -1.88 -7.25
CA ALA A 80 13.63 -2.36 -8.56
C ALA A 80 13.16 -1.44 -9.70
N SER A 81 11.89 -1.01 -9.68
CA SER A 81 11.35 -0.06 -10.67
C SER A 81 12.10 1.27 -10.62
N PHE A 82 12.39 1.80 -9.42
CA PHE A 82 13.17 3.02 -9.26
C PHE A 82 14.58 2.87 -9.84
N ALA A 83 15.25 1.74 -9.60
CA ALA A 83 16.58 1.47 -10.13
C ALA A 83 16.60 1.42 -11.67
N ILE A 84 15.59 0.78 -12.29
CA ILE A 84 15.47 0.71 -13.75
C ILE A 84 15.27 2.11 -14.33
N LEU A 85 14.35 2.90 -13.76
CA LEU A 85 14.13 4.28 -14.20
C LEU A 85 15.41 5.12 -14.08
N PHE A 86 16.11 5.03 -12.95
CA PHE A 86 17.38 5.71 -12.74
C PHE A 86 18.44 5.35 -13.80
N LEU A 87 18.56 4.06 -14.14
CA LEU A 87 19.45 3.59 -15.21
C LEU A 87 19.06 4.14 -16.57
N ILE A 88 17.75 4.17 -16.91
CA ILE A 88 17.25 4.74 -18.16
C ILE A 88 17.64 6.21 -18.27
N PHE A 89 17.47 6.99 -17.20
CA PHE A 89 17.89 8.39 -17.17
C PHE A 89 19.39 8.55 -17.38
N ILE A 90 20.22 7.70 -16.76
CA ILE A 90 21.68 7.68 -16.97
C ILE A 90 22.04 7.33 -18.42
N PHE A 91 21.37 6.37 -19.04
CA PHE A 91 21.60 6.04 -20.44
C PHE A 91 21.18 7.17 -21.38
N TRP A 92 20.04 7.80 -21.11
CA TRP A 92 19.55 8.93 -21.89
C TRP A 92 20.55 10.09 -21.91
N ILE A 93 21.08 10.47 -20.75
CA ILE A 93 22.07 11.54 -20.66
C ILE A 93 23.43 11.13 -21.27
N ARG A 94 23.81 9.85 -21.15
CA ARG A 94 25.02 9.34 -21.79
C ARG A 94 24.90 9.35 -23.31
N SER A 95 23.72 9.09 -23.88
CA SER A 95 23.49 9.22 -25.32
C SER A 95 23.70 10.66 -25.83
N ARG A 96 23.56 11.66 -24.96
CA ARG A 96 23.75 13.10 -25.24
C ARG A 96 25.19 13.58 -25.00
N THR A 97 26.14 12.71 -24.65
CA THR A 97 27.54 13.10 -24.40
C THR A 97 28.23 13.71 -25.60
N ASN A 98 27.83 13.33 -26.82
CA ASN A 98 28.38 13.86 -28.05
C ASN A 98 28.02 15.36 -28.22
N GLU A 99 26.79 15.74 -27.90
CA GLU A 99 26.36 17.14 -27.90
C GLU A 99 27.11 17.94 -26.82
N ILE A 100 27.27 17.35 -25.63
CA ILE A 100 28.04 17.95 -24.52
C ILE A 100 29.49 18.19 -24.94
N GLY A 101 30.12 17.25 -25.66
CA GLY A 101 31.48 17.39 -26.19
C GLY A 101 31.62 18.54 -27.19
N ILE A 102 30.64 18.72 -28.08
CA ILE A 102 30.61 19.83 -29.05
C ILE A 102 30.43 21.17 -28.32
N LEU A 103 29.49 21.27 -27.37
CA LEU A 103 29.23 22.49 -26.60
C LEU A 103 30.44 22.90 -25.75
N MET A 104 31.16 21.94 -25.17
CA MET A 104 32.43 22.22 -24.47
C MET A 104 33.52 22.72 -25.42
N SER A 105 33.58 22.18 -26.64
CA SER A 105 34.54 22.61 -27.67
C SER A 105 34.28 24.04 -28.16
N LEU A 106 33.03 24.51 -28.05
CA LEU A 106 32.64 25.91 -28.29
C LEU A 106 32.98 26.86 -27.13
N GLY A 107 33.57 26.36 -26.03
CA GLY A 107 33.99 27.17 -24.88
C GLY A 107 32.87 27.47 -23.87
N ILE A 108 31.74 26.77 -23.94
CA ILE A 108 30.64 26.95 -22.98
C ILE A 108 31.02 26.32 -21.63
N ALA A 109 30.78 27.05 -20.54
CA ALA A 109 31.08 26.58 -19.19
C ALA A 109 30.27 25.32 -18.83
N LYS A 110 30.92 24.35 -18.18
CA LYS A 110 30.34 23.07 -17.73
C LYS A 110 29.01 23.23 -16.96
N GLY A 111 28.92 24.26 -16.12
CA GLY A 111 27.71 24.56 -15.35
C GLY A 111 26.51 25.00 -16.20
N LYS A 112 26.72 25.72 -17.30
CA LYS A 112 25.62 26.09 -18.21
C LYS A 112 25.05 24.89 -18.94
N ILE A 113 25.91 23.95 -19.34
CA ILE A 113 25.51 22.71 -20.00
C ILE A 113 24.68 21.85 -19.03
N LEU A 114 25.12 21.72 -17.77
CA LEU A 114 24.33 21.05 -16.73
C LEU A 114 22.94 21.65 -16.54
N LEU A 115 22.87 22.98 -16.48
CA LEU A 115 21.61 23.67 -16.23
C LEU A 115 20.64 23.51 -17.41
N GLN A 116 21.15 23.48 -18.65
CA GLN A 116 20.37 23.19 -19.84
C GLN A 116 19.78 21.77 -19.79
N ILE A 117 20.61 20.76 -19.54
CA ILE A 117 20.19 19.36 -19.39
C ILE A 117 19.16 19.21 -18.27
N LEU A 118 19.41 19.83 -17.13
CA LEU A 118 18.52 19.78 -15.97
C LEU A 118 17.15 20.38 -16.32
N SER A 119 17.14 21.51 -17.04
CA SER A 119 15.90 22.16 -17.48
C SER A 119 15.13 21.35 -18.52
N GLU A 120 15.82 20.67 -19.46
CA GLU A 120 15.20 19.77 -20.43
C GLU A 120 14.56 18.56 -19.74
N ALA A 121 15.28 17.94 -18.80
CA ALA A 121 14.76 16.84 -18.01
C ALA A 121 13.55 17.26 -17.15
N PHE A 122 13.57 18.45 -16.57
CA PHE A 122 12.43 18.99 -15.81
C PHE A 122 11.19 19.23 -16.69
N LEU A 123 11.37 19.75 -17.91
CA LEU A 123 10.26 19.95 -18.85
C LEU A 123 9.58 18.62 -19.20
N ILE A 124 10.38 17.58 -19.47
CA ILE A 124 9.88 16.23 -19.74
C ILE A 124 9.18 15.67 -18.49
N GLY A 125 9.78 15.87 -17.30
CA GLY A 125 9.21 15.44 -16.03
C GLY A 125 7.84 16.06 -15.73
N ILE A 126 7.70 17.38 -15.94
CA ILE A 126 6.42 18.08 -15.77
C ILE A 126 5.36 17.52 -16.73
N ALA A 127 5.72 17.29 -18.00
CA ALA A 127 4.81 16.72 -18.98
C ALA A 127 4.40 15.28 -18.61
N ALA A 128 5.34 14.47 -18.10
CA ALA A 128 5.08 13.11 -17.65
C ALA A 128 4.14 13.07 -16.44
N VAL A 129 4.38 13.92 -15.43
CA VAL A 129 3.48 14.06 -14.27
C VAL A 129 2.09 14.51 -14.73
N ALA A 130 1.99 15.54 -15.56
CA ALA A 130 0.70 15.99 -16.08
C ALA A 130 -0.09 14.87 -16.78
N LEU A 131 0.57 14.08 -17.63
CA LEU A 131 -0.05 12.91 -18.28
C LEU A 131 -0.45 11.83 -17.27
N SER A 132 0.41 11.53 -16.29
CA SER A 132 0.13 10.53 -15.24
C SER A 132 -1.17 10.86 -14.51
N PHE A 133 -1.35 12.10 -14.08
CA PHE A 133 -2.55 12.55 -13.36
C PHE A 133 -3.82 12.55 -14.23
N LEU A 134 -3.69 12.71 -15.55
CA LEU A 134 -4.83 12.56 -16.47
C LEU A 134 -5.31 11.10 -16.57
N PHE A 135 -4.39 10.14 -16.51
CA PHE A 135 -4.73 8.71 -16.59
C PHE A 135 -4.98 8.06 -15.22
N ALA A 136 -4.55 8.69 -14.12
CA ALA A 136 -4.65 8.15 -12.76
C ALA A 136 -6.08 7.73 -12.37
N PRO A 137 -7.15 8.51 -12.62
CA PRO A 137 -8.51 8.10 -12.26
C PRO A 137 -8.97 6.85 -13.01
N ALA A 138 -8.64 6.74 -14.30
CA ALA A 138 -9.03 5.59 -15.11
C ALA A 138 -8.36 4.29 -14.62
N VAL A 139 -7.06 4.37 -14.30
CA VAL A 139 -6.31 3.23 -13.75
C VAL A 139 -6.80 2.89 -12.34
N SER A 140 -7.09 3.90 -11.52
CA SER A 140 -7.56 3.70 -10.15
C SER A 140 -8.94 3.06 -10.11
N ASN A 141 -9.87 3.48 -10.97
CA ASN A 141 -11.19 2.86 -11.09
C ASN A 141 -11.09 1.40 -11.58
N ALA A 142 -10.25 1.13 -12.58
CA ALA A 142 -10.05 -0.24 -13.05
C ALA A 142 -9.45 -1.16 -11.97
N ALA A 143 -8.52 -0.64 -11.16
CA ALA A 143 -7.96 -1.38 -10.03
C ALA A 143 -9.01 -1.60 -8.93
N ALA A 144 -9.82 -0.58 -8.64
CA ALA A 144 -10.90 -0.65 -7.67
C ALA A 144 -11.96 -1.69 -8.06
N ASP A 145 -12.43 -1.67 -9.31
CA ASP A 145 -13.38 -2.65 -9.84
C ASP A 145 -12.82 -4.07 -9.78
N TYR A 146 -11.53 -4.24 -10.11
CA TYR A 146 -10.86 -5.54 -10.03
C TYR A 146 -10.79 -6.07 -8.59
N LEU A 147 -10.48 -5.21 -7.62
CA LEU A 147 -10.42 -5.58 -6.20
C LEU A 147 -11.82 -5.87 -5.64
N ALA A 148 -12.82 -5.07 -6.00
CA ALA A 148 -14.21 -5.29 -5.60
C ALA A 148 -14.73 -6.63 -6.13
N GLY A 149 -14.50 -6.95 -7.41
CA GLY A 149 -14.88 -8.23 -7.99
C GLY A 149 -14.19 -9.44 -7.33
N ARG A 150 -12.94 -9.28 -6.84
CA ARG A 150 -12.25 -10.30 -6.04
C ARG A 150 -12.89 -10.53 -4.68
N GLN A 151 -13.34 -9.46 -4.02
CA GLN A 151 -14.04 -9.56 -2.73
C GLN A 151 -15.39 -10.27 -2.87
N GLU A 152 -16.17 -9.95 -3.90
CA GLU A 152 -17.44 -10.63 -4.18
C GLU A 152 -17.24 -12.13 -4.41
N GLN A 153 -16.25 -12.50 -5.24
CA GLN A 153 -15.94 -13.91 -5.51
C GLN A 153 -15.50 -14.66 -4.25
N GLN A 154 -14.72 -14.02 -3.37
CA GLN A 154 -14.28 -14.62 -2.12
C GLN A 154 -15.43 -14.75 -1.12
N ALA A 155 -16.38 -13.81 -1.10
CA ALA A 155 -17.60 -13.90 -0.31
C ALA A 155 -18.54 -15.01 -0.80
N GLU A 156 -18.66 -15.22 -2.12
CA GLU A 156 -19.42 -16.34 -2.69
C GLU A 156 -18.80 -17.69 -2.33
N LEU A 157 -17.48 -17.85 -2.48
CA LEU A 157 -16.77 -19.07 -2.07
C LEU A 157 -16.95 -19.36 -0.57
N GLN A 158 -16.95 -18.32 0.26
CA GLN A 158 -17.20 -18.45 1.70
C GLN A 158 -18.65 -18.91 1.98
N LYS A 159 -19.65 -18.34 1.29
CA LYS A 159 -21.05 -18.77 1.38
C LYS A 159 -21.22 -20.24 0.96
N GLU A 160 -20.51 -20.69 -0.07
CA GLU A 160 -20.56 -22.09 -0.53
C GLU A 160 -19.92 -23.04 0.50
N MET A 161 -18.82 -22.64 1.14
CA MET A 161 -18.20 -23.42 2.23
C MET A 161 -19.08 -23.49 3.49
N ASP A 162 -19.85 -22.45 3.77
CA ASP A 162 -20.71 -22.36 4.96
C ASP A 162 -22.09 -22.99 4.75
N ALA A 163 -22.55 -23.17 3.49
CA ALA A 163 -23.80 -23.85 3.15
C ALA A 163 -23.88 -25.31 3.63
N GLY A 164 -22.75 -25.95 3.96
CA GLY A 164 -22.68 -27.31 4.50
C GLY A 164 -22.59 -27.41 6.03
N LYS A 165 -22.55 -26.29 6.77
CA LYS A 165 -22.34 -26.28 8.22
C LYS A 165 -23.62 -25.90 8.97
N VAL A 166 -23.92 -26.63 10.04
CA VAL A 166 -25.05 -26.32 10.95
C VAL A 166 -24.59 -25.29 11.97
N ALA A 167 -24.38 -24.06 11.55
CA ALA A 167 -24.13 -22.93 12.45
C ALA A 167 -24.91 -21.71 11.96
N THR A 168 -25.43 -20.97 12.95
CA THR A 168 -26.25 -19.76 12.88
C THR A 168 -26.09 -18.93 11.60
N ASP A 169 -27.22 -18.53 11.02
CA ASP A 169 -27.39 -17.61 9.88
C ASP A 169 -26.52 -16.35 10.03
N TYR A 170 -25.26 -16.46 9.63
CA TYR A 170 -24.36 -15.31 9.50
C TYR A 170 -24.65 -14.68 8.15
N GLN A 171 -25.56 -13.71 8.14
CA GLN A 171 -25.70 -12.80 7.01
C GLN A 171 -24.47 -11.90 6.96
N ALA A 172 -23.48 -12.29 6.15
CA ALA A 172 -22.42 -11.39 5.74
C ALA A 172 -23.06 -10.14 5.12
N PRO A 173 -22.73 -8.92 5.59
CA PRO A 173 -23.30 -7.72 5.01
C PRO A 173 -23.01 -7.69 3.50
N GLU A 174 -24.02 -7.42 2.68
CA GLU A 174 -23.82 -7.16 1.25
C GLU A 174 -22.96 -5.90 1.13
N LEU A 175 -21.66 -6.11 0.97
CA LEU A 175 -20.71 -5.06 0.63
C LEU A 175 -20.90 -4.75 -0.86
N THR A 176 -22.03 -4.14 -1.21
CA THR A 176 -22.18 -3.54 -2.53
C THR A 176 -21.28 -2.31 -2.56
N VAL A 177 -20.12 -2.41 -3.20
CA VAL A 177 -19.19 -1.30 -3.39
C VAL A 177 -19.85 -0.27 -4.31
N LYS A 178 -20.68 0.59 -3.72
CA LYS A 178 -21.34 1.69 -4.42
C LYS A 178 -20.34 2.85 -4.52
N ASN A 179 -19.56 2.80 -5.59
CA ASN A 179 -18.59 3.80 -6.03
C ASN A 179 -17.34 3.89 -5.17
N VAL A 180 -16.22 3.50 -5.78
CA VAL A 180 -14.90 3.89 -5.29
C VAL A 180 -14.62 5.29 -5.82
N GLU A 181 -14.83 6.28 -4.96
CA GLU A 181 -14.52 7.67 -5.25
C GLU A 181 -13.02 7.88 -5.07
N THR A 182 -12.32 8.03 -6.20
CA THR A 182 -10.85 8.15 -6.24
C THR A 182 -10.47 9.63 -6.25
N GLU A 183 -10.26 10.19 -5.06
CA GLU A 183 -9.82 11.58 -4.94
C GLU A 183 -8.30 11.72 -5.06
N ILE A 184 -7.87 12.58 -5.96
CA ILE A 184 -6.47 12.97 -6.09
C ILE A 184 -6.13 13.94 -4.95
N THR A 185 -5.50 13.43 -3.90
CA THR A 185 -5.06 14.27 -2.78
C THR A 185 -3.86 15.13 -3.18
N PRO A 186 -3.80 16.43 -2.79
CA PRO A 186 -2.64 17.29 -3.07
C PRO A 186 -1.31 16.72 -2.57
N PHE A 187 -1.33 15.95 -1.49
CA PHE A 187 -0.17 15.24 -0.96
C PHE A 187 0.44 14.26 -1.97
N MET A 188 -0.39 13.54 -2.73
CA MET A 188 0.07 12.58 -3.75
C MET A 188 0.78 13.30 -4.89
N LEU A 189 0.23 14.44 -5.33
CA LEU A 189 0.86 15.30 -6.34
C LEU A 189 2.23 15.81 -5.87
N THR A 190 2.31 16.29 -4.62
CA THR A 190 3.60 16.77 -4.08
C THR A 190 4.61 15.65 -3.89
N ALA A 191 4.18 14.46 -3.45
CA ALA A 191 5.06 13.32 -3.25
C ALA A 191 5.63 12.79 -4.57
N ASP A 192 4.78 12.65 -5.59
CA ASP A 192 5.19 12.21 -6.93
C ASP A 192 6.11 13.24 -7.60
N ALA A 193 5.73 14.52 -7.57
CA ALA A 193 6.56 15.60 -8.10
C ALA A 193 7.93 15.69 -7.39
N ALA A 194 7.98 15.50 -6.07
CA ALA A 194 9.22 15.46 -5.31
C ALA A 194 10.07 14.24 -5.68
N GLY A 195 9.45 13.07 -5.85
CA GLY A 195 10.13 11.84 -6.26
C GLY A 195 10.77 11.96 -7.65
N VAL A 196 10.00 12.45 -8.64
CA VAL A 196 10.49 12.71 -10.00
C VAL A 196 11.62 13.74 -9.99
N SER A 197 11.46 14.83 -9.22
CA SER A 197 12.49 15.86 -9.09
C SER A 197 13.78 15.29 -8.49
N ALA A 198 13.68 14.51 -7.41
CA ALA A 198 14.82 13.87 -6.78
C ALA A 198 15.55 12.91 -7.74
N LEU A 199 14.80 12.15 -8.53
CA LEU A 199 15.35 11.23 -9.53
C LEU A 199 16.10 11.99 -10.64
N ILE A 200 15.49 13.05 -11.19
CA ILE A 200 16.13 13.91 -12.21
C ILE A 200 17.42 14.52 -11.69
N ILE A 201 17.40 15.07 -10.46
CA ILE A 201 18.59 15.66 -9.84
C ILE A 201 19.67 14.60 -9.62
N ALA A 202 19.33 13.46 -9.00
CA ALA A 202 20.29 12.40 -8.70
C ALA A 202 20.95 11.85 -9.97
N SER A 203 20.16 11.58 -11.02
CA SER A 203 20.66 11.06 -12.29
C SER A 203 21.50 12.07 -13.06
N THR A 204 21.07 13.34 -13.12
CA THR A 204 21.81 14.43 -13.77
C THR A 204 23.12 14.71 -13.05
N CYS A 205 23.13 14.70 -11.70
CA CYS A 205 24.34 14.87 -10.91
C CYS A 205 25.31 13.69 -11.10
N ALA A 206 24.81 12.45 -11.05
CA ALA A 206 25.64 11.26 -11.26
C ALA A 206 26.31 11.28 -12.64
N ALA A 207 25.54 11.57 -13.70
CA ALA A 207 26.08 11.69 -15.05
C ALA A 207 26.99 12.91 -15.23
N GLY A 208 26.65 14.05 -14.63
CA GLY A 208 27.49 15.24 -14.61
C GLY A 208 28.87 14.94 -14.01
N ILE A 209 28.91 14.27 -12.86
CA ILE A 209 30.18 13.86 -12.23
C ILE A 209 30.97 12.94 -13.16
N LEU A 210 30.33 11.95 -13.79
CA LEU A 210 31.00 11.00 -14.69
C LEU A 210 31.56 11.69 -15.94
N ILE A 211 30.79 12.61 -16.55
CA ILE A 211 31.17 13.30 -17.78
C ILE A 211 32.24 14.36 -17.51
N PHE A 212 32.11 15.14 -16.43
CA PHE A 212 33.08 16.21 -16.12
C PHE A 212 34.35 15.74 -15.41
N ARG A 213 34.38 14.50 -14.87
CA ARG A 213 35.63 13.84 -14.45
C ARG A 213 36.49 13.40 -15.62
N LYS A 214 35.91 13.13 -16.80
CA LYS A 214 36.69 12.82 -18.00
C LYS A 214 37.30 14.11 -18.55
N ASN A 215 38.58 14.05 -18.95
CA ASN A 215 39.19 15.18 -19.65
C ASN A 215 38.56 15.30 -21.04
N PRO A 216 38.37 16.52 -21.57
CA PRO A 216 37.74 16.73 -22.88
C PRO A 216 38.46 16.01 -24.03
N LYS A 217 39.76 15.69 -23.87
CA LYS A 217 40.53 14.88 -24.81
C LYS A 217 40.12 13.40 -24.83
N ASP A 218 39.74 12.83 -23.68
CA ASP A 218 39.33 11.42 -23.56
C ASP A 218 37.93 11.18 -24.13
N ILE A 219 37.06 12.20 -24.08
CA ILE A 219 35.73 12.16 -24.70
C ILE A 219 35.84 12.12 -26.22
N LEU A 220 36.83 12.81 -26.79
CA LEU A 220 37.09 12.85 -28.23
C LEU A 220 37.87 11.61 -28.71
N SER A 221 38.73 11.00 -27.87
CA SER A 221 39.47 9.78 -28.26
C SER A 221 38.61 8.52 -28.24
N GLU A 222 37.52 8.48 -27.47
CA GLU A 222 36.49 7.42 -27.58
C GLU A 222 35.72 7.48 -28.92
N MET A 223 35.92 8.52 -29.74
CA MET A 223 35.28 8.71 -31.05
C MET A 223 36.16 8.33 -32.26
N SER A 224 37.43 7.98 -32.05
CA SER A 224 38.34 7.48 -33.10
C SER A 224 38.43 5.95 -33.07
#